data_AF-B8CFY2-F1
#
_entry.id   AF-B8CFY2-F1
#
_cell.length_a   1.000
_cell.length_b   1.000
_cell.length_c   1.000
_cell.angle_alpha   90.00
_cell.angle_beta   90.00
_cell.angle_gamma   90.00
#
_symmetry.space_group_name_H-M   'P 1'
#
loop_
_entity.id
_entity.type
_entity.pdbx_description
1 polymer ?
#
loop_
_entity_poly.entity_id
_entity_poly.type
_entity_poly.pdbx_seq_one_letter_code
_entity_poly.pdbx_strand_id
1 'polypeptide(L)'
;MYEVIEGTFEVRHGGKPVHFINSGDSFGESSLLFRRPRSSTVVCASPECQLHEMKGSDFYAMLESDPSTTNALRDMCRKRLFQKAVRHHAEELSKEELTKVFHAFNKDKSGALSLSEVKSLMKQVSLPECEVGELLKSLDLDEDGKVTMDEFQRVFKQI
;
A
#
# COMPACT_ATOMS: atom_id res chain seq x y z
N MET A 1 -4.11 -15.85 -2.30
CA MET A 1 -3.38 -15.11 -1.24
C MET A 1 -3.03 -16.09 -0.14
N TYR A 2 -2.13 -15.73 0.75
CA TYR A 2 -1.71 -16.60 1.84
C TYR A 2 -1.94 -15.92 3.19
N GLU A 3 -2.35 -16.70 4.17
CA GLU A 3 -2.38 -16.33 5.58
C GLU A 3 -1.29 -17.12 6.31
N VAL A 4 -0.51 -16.45 7.15
CA VAL A 4 0.53 -17.09 7.96
C VAL A 4 -0.09 -17.68 9.20
N ILE A 5 -0.04 -19.00 9.30
CA ILE A 5 -0.50 -19.73 10.48
C ILE A 5 0.63 -19.80 11.50
N GLU A 6 1.83 -20.14 11.04
CA GLU A 6 3.01 -20.29 11.89
C GLU A 6 4.30 -19.92 11.19
N GLY A 7 5.24 -19.34 11.94
CA GLY A 7 6.57 -19.00 11.50
C GLY A 7 6.73 -17.56 11.02
N THR A 8 7.96 -17.22 10.65
CA THR A 8 8.34 -15.92 10.12
C THR A 8 8.78 -16.07 8.66
N PHE A 9 8.30 -15.18 7.82
CA PHE A 9 8.64 -15.10 6.41
C PHE A 9 9.37 -13.80 6.10
N GLU A 10 10.42 -13.88 5.30
CA GLU A 10 11.14 -12.73 4.78
C GLU A 10 10.59 -12.34 3.40
N VAL A 11 10.20 -11.07 3.26
CA VAL A 11 9.80 -10.46 1.99
C VAL A 11 11.03 -9.87 1.32
N ARG A 12 11.24 -10.25 0.06
CA ARG A 12 12.32 -9.77 -0.79
C ARG A 12 11.80 -9.02 -2.00
N HIS A 13 12.45 -7.92 -2.35
CA HIS A 13 12.20 -7.17 -3.58
C HIS A 13 13.53 -6.96 -4.31
N GLY A 14 13.62 -7.41 -5.57
CA GLY A 14 14.89 -7.39 -6.31
C GLY A 14 16.02 -8.18 -5.60
N GLY A 15 15.66 -9.24 -4.87
CA GLY A 15 16.61 -10.07 -4.11
C GLY A 15 17.03 -9.52 -2.73
N LYS A 16 16.69 -8.26 -2.41
CA LYS A 16 17.01 -7.65 -1.11
C LYS A 16 15.89 -7.85 -0.10
N PRO A 17 16.19 -8.16 1.18
CA PRO A 17 15.20 -8.23 2.23
C PRO A 17 14.61 -6.83 2.50
N VAL A 18 13.29 -6.76 2.61
CA VAL A 18 12.57 -5.49 2.79
C VAL A 18 11.69 -5.48 4.04
N HIS A 19 11.15 -6.64 4.44
CA HIS A 19 10.22 -6.76 5.57
C HIS A 19 10.11 -8.22 6.02
N PHE A 20 9.73 -8.46 7.29
CA PHE A 20 9.33 -9.77 7.82
C PHE A 20 7.82 -9.86 8.09
N ILE A 21 7.21 -10.99 7.76
CA ILE A 21 5.78 -11.29 7.97
C ILE A 21 5.70 -12.41 8.99
N ASN A 22 4.79 -12.34 9.95
CA ASN A 22 4.67 -13.29 11.07
C ASN A 22 3.28 -13.94 11.11
N SER A 23 3.10 -14.90 12.02
CA SER A 23 1.80 -15.53 12.30
C SER A 23 0.68 -14.50 12.48
N GLY A 24 -0.45 -14.73 11.80
CA GLY A 24 -1.60 -13.83 11.75
C GLY A 24 -1.57 -12.82 10.61
N ASP A 25 -0.43 -12.61 9.95
CA ASP A 25 -0.36 -11.73 8.79
C ASP A 25 -0.85 -12.43 7.52
N SER A 26 -1.33 -11.63 6.57
CA SER A 26 -1.71 -12.09 5.22
C SER A 26 -0.89 -11.39 4.15
N PHE A 27 -0.61 -12.09 3.04
CA PHE A 27 0.12 -11.52 1.91
C PHE A 27 -0.31 -12.05 0.54
N GLY A 28 0.02 -11.27 -0.48
CA GLY A 28 -0.26 -11.60 -1.87
C GLY A 28 -1.69 -11.29 -2.32
N GLU A 29 -2.43 -10.54 -1.51
CA GLU A 29 -3.69 -9.89 -1.85
C GLU A 29 -3.51 -8.85 -2.95
N SER A 30 -2.41 -8.08 -2.93
CA SER A 30 -2.18 -6.98 -3.87
C SER A 30 -2.18 -7.42 -5.33
N SER A 31 -1.54 -8.56 -5.65
CA SER A 31 -1.54 -9.13 -6.99
C SER A 31 -2.94 -9.52 -7.47
N LEU A 32 -3.78 -10.01 -6.55
CA LEU A 32 -5.15 -10.41 -6.88
C LEU A 32 -6.06 -9.19 -7.02
N LEU A 33 -6.00 -8.26 -6.06
CA LEU A 33 -6.81 -7.03 -6.02
C LEU A 33 -6.56 -6.13 -7.23
N PHE A 34 -5.29 -5.88 -7.56
CA PHE A 34 -4.90 -4.99 -8.64
C PHE A 34 -4.63 -5.72 -9.96
N ARG A 35 -4.90 -7.03 -10.03
CA ARG A 35 -4.68 -7.91 -11.19
C ARG A 35 -3.29 -7.74 -11.81
N ARG A 36 -2.25 -7.97 -11.00
CA ARG A 36 -0.85 -7.75 -11.37
C ARG A 36 0.04 -8.95 -11.05
N PRO A 37 1.19 -9.08 -11.73
CA PRO A 37 2.22 -10.02 -11.32
C PRO A 37 2.63 -9.81 -9.86
N ARG A 38 3.17 -10.86 -9.23
CA ARG A 38 3.80 -10.77 -7.92
C ARG A 38 4.93 -9.73 -7.98
N SER A 39 4.92 -8.78 -7.05
CA SER A 39 5.91 -7.70 -6.98
C SER A 39 7.05 -8.00 -6.00
N SER A 40 6.90 -9.02 -5.15
CA SER A 40 7.89 -9.44 -4.17
C SER A 40 7.91 -10.96 -4.05
N THR A 41 9.06 -11.49 -3.66
CA THR A 41 9.24 -12.90 -3.27
C THR A 41 9.07 -12.99 -1.76
N VAL A 42 8.42 -14.05 -1.28
CA VAL A 42 8.28 -14.32 0.16
C VAL A 42 8.92 -15.68 0.41
N VAL A 43 9.81 -15.74 1.40
CA VAL A 43 10.62 -16.92 1.71
C VAL A 43 10.48 -17.25 3.20
N CYS A 44 10.35 -18.53 3.55
CA CYS A 44 10.35 -18.95 4.95
C CYS A 44 11.71 -18.61 5.59
N ALA A 45 11.68 -17.93 6.73
CA ALA A 45 12.85 -17.50 7.48
C ALA A 45 12.97 -18.21 8.85
N SER A 46 11.98 -19.02 9.21
CA SER A 46 11.98 -19.89 10.40
C SER A 46 12.35 -21.34 10.01
N PRO A 47 12.69 -22.20 11.00
CA PRO A 47 12.95 -23.62 10.74
C PRO A 47 11.78 -24.34 10.07
N GLU A 48 10.56 -23.94 10.41
CA GLU A 48 9.32 -24.40 9.82
C GLU A 48 8.39 -23.19 9.64
N CYS A 49 7.63 -23.19 8.56
CA CYS A 49 6.57 -22.21 8.35
C CYS A 49 5.32 -22.88 7.77
N GLN A 50 4.15 -22.42 8.20
CA GLN A 50 2.85 -22.93 7.76
C GLN A 50 1.98 -21.80 7.21
N LEU A 51 1.31 -22.09 6.10
CA LEU A 51 0.47 -21.15 5.37
C LEU A 51 -0.88 -21.80 5.05
N HIS A 52 -1.93 -20.99 5.10
CA HIS A 52 -3.17 -21.28 4.39
C HIS A 52 -3.19 -20.56 3.04
N GLU A 53 -3.44 -21.31 1.97
CA GLU A 53 -3.63 -20.75 0.63
C GLU A 53 -5.11 -20.55 0.33
N MET A 54 -5.46 -19.33 -0.06
CA MET A 54 -6.72 -19.02 -0.72
C MET A 54 -6.48 -18.86 -2.22
N LYS A 55 -7.22 -19.63 -3.04
CA LYS A 55 -7.13 -19.52 -4.50
C LYS A 55 -7.64 -18.16 -4.98
N GLY A 56 -7.12 -17.72 -6.14
CA GLY A 56 -7.56 -16.47 -6.75
C GLY A 56 -9.07 -16.45 -7.04
N SER A 57 -9.62 -17.56 -7.53
CA SER A 57 -11.07 -17.72 -7.78
C SER A 57 -11.91 -17.43 -6.54
N ASP A 58 -11.50 -17.98 -5.41
CA ASP A 58 -12.25 -17.90 -4.16
C ASP A 58 -12.13 -16.48 -3.58
N PHE A 59 -10.95 -15.88 -3.72
CA PHE A 59 -10.74 -14.47 -3.40
C PHE A 59 -11.63 -13.55 -4.25
N TYR A 60 -11.74 -13.79 -5.55
CA TYR A 60 -12.62 -12.98 -6.42
C TYR A 60 -14.10 -13.18 -6.07
N ALA A 61 -14.54 -14.41 -5.81
CA ALA A 61 -15.90 -14.69 -5.37
C ALA A 61 -16.22 -14.00 -4.02
N MET A 62 -15.26 -14.00 -3.08
CA MET A 62 -15.37 -13.26 -1.83
C MET A 62 -15.55 -11.76 -2.08
N LEU A 63 -14.74 -11.17 -2.99
CA LEU A 63 -14.88 -9.76 -3.32
C LEU A 63 -16.24 -9.42 -3.98
N GLU A 64 -16.79 -10.34 -4.76
CA GLU A 64 -18.09 -10.17 -5.40
C GLU A 64 -19.26 -10.36 -4.43
N SER A 65 -19.05 -11.10 -3.33
CA SER A 65 -20.10 -11.40 -2.34
C SER A 65 -20.51 -10.20 -1.49
N ASP A 66 -19.59 -9.25 -1.25
CA ASP A 66 -19.86 -8.02 -0.52
C ASP A 66 -19.05 -6.84 -1.08
N PRO A 67 -19.68 -5.96 -1.87
CA PRO A 67 -19.05 -4.76 -2.40
C PRO A 67 -18.46 -3.83 -1.34
N SER A 68 -19.03 -3.78 -0.13
CA SER A 68 -18.57 -2.89 0.94
C SER A 68 -17.23 -3.36 1.51
N THR A 69 -17.11 -4.65 1.80
CA THR A 69 -15.85 -5.29 2.20
C THR A 69 -14.77 -5.16 1.12
N THR A 70 -15.16 -5.30 -0.16
CA THR A 70 -14.23 -5.12 -1.29
C THR A 70 -13.67 -3.71 -1.39
N ASN A 71 -14.52 -2.70 -1.23
CA ASN A 71 -14.08 -1.31 -1.26
C ASN A 71 -13.15 -1.01 -0.07
N ALA A 72 -13.49 -1.50 1.13
CA ALA A 72 -12.64 -1.38 2.31
C ALA A 72 -11.25 -2.04 2.10
N LEU A 73 -11.21 -3.27 1.57
CA LEU A 73 -9.96 -3.96 1.26
C LEU A 73 -9.12 -3.23 0.21
N ARG A 74 -9.76 -2.68 -0.83
CA ARG A 74 -9.09 -1.86 -1.84
C ARG A 74 -8.51 -0.59 -1.23
N ASP A 75 -9.27 0.12 -0.40
CA ASP A 75 -8.80 1.33 0.29
C ASP A 75 -7.61 1.05 1.20
N MET A 76 -7.69 -0.02 2.00
CA MET A 76 -6.57 -0.44 2.84
C MET A 76 -5.32 -0.74 2.01
N CYS A 77 -5.47 -1.46 0.89
CA CYS A 77 -4.34 -1.79 0.01
C CYS A 77 -3.75 -0.55 -0.67
N ARG A 78 -4.59 0.38 -1.13
CA ARG A 78 -4.16 1.66 -1.71
C ARG A 78 -3.37 2.49 -0.70
N LYS A 79 -3.88 2.63 0.53
CA LYS A 79 -3.19 3.34 1.62
C LYS A 79 -1.85 2.69 1.96
N ARG A 80 -1.76 1.35 2.02
CA ARG A 80 -0.49 0.63 2.21
C ARG A 80 0.52 0.89 1.08
N LEU A 81 0.07 0.91 -0.17
CA LEU A 81 0.94 1.23 -1.31
C LEU A 81 1.41 2.68 -1.28
N PHE A 82 0.55 3.61 -0.89
CA PHE A 82 0.91 5.01 -0.69
C PHE A 82 1.97 5.17 0.39
N GLN A 83 1.76 4.55 1.56
CA GLN A 83 2.77 4.53 2.63
C GLN A 83 4.10 3.94 2.14
N LYS A 84 4.06 2.87 1.33
CA LYS A 84 5.26 2.27 0.74
C LYS A 84 5.97 3.24 -0.22
N ALA A 85 5.22 3.99 -1.03
CA ALA A 85 5.79 5.00 -1.92
C ALA A 85 6.48 6.12 -1.14
N VAL A 86 5.84 6.61 -0.07
CA VAL A 86 6.41 7.65 0.80
C VAL A 86 7.66 7.16 1.52
N ARG A 87 7.67 5.92 2.03
CA ARG A 87 8.87 5.28 2.64
C ARG A 87 10.05 5.14 1.68
N HIS A 88 9.83 5.20 0.36
CA HIS A 88 10.92 5.23 -0.61
C HIS A 88 11.63 6.61 -0.67
N HIS A 89 10.99 7.64 -0.13
CA HIS A 89 11.47 9.03 -0.14
C HIS A 89 11.75 9.58 1.26
N ALA A 90 11.37 8.85 2.32
CA ALA A 90 11.63 9.19 3.72
C ALA A 90 12.44 8.09 4.39
N GLU A 91 13.49 8.48 5.13
CA GLU A 91 14.29 7.53 5.93
C GLU A 91 13.50 7.07 7.17
N GLU A 92 12.71 7.96 7.76
CA GLU A 92 11.86 7.71 8.92
C GLU A 92 10.45 8.26 8.71
N LEU A 93 9.46 7.71 9.43
CA LEU A 93 8.07 8.20 9.40
C LEU A 93 7.81 9.32 10.43
N SER A 94 8.82 10.14 10.70
CA SER A 94 8.69 11.30 11.57
C SER A 94 7.91 12.42 10.87
N LYS A 95 7.33 13.33 11.65
CA LYS A 95 6.54 14.45 11.11
C LYS A 95 7.41 15.33 10.20
N GLU A 96 8.68 15.50 10.57
CA GLU A 96 9.66 16.29 9.84
C GLU A 96 9.98 15.68 8.47
N GLU A 97 10.24 14.36 8.42
CA GLU A 97 10.53 13.66 7.16
C GLU A 97 9.32 13.61 6.23
N LEU A 98 8.12 13.34 6.77
CA LEU A 98 6.88 13.38 6.00
C LEU A 98 6.65 14.77 5.39
N THR A 99 6.95 15.84 6.16
CA THR A 99 6.87 17.23 5.69
C THR A 99 7.86 17.49 4.56
N LYS A 100 9.10 16.98 4.67
CA LYS A 100 10.10 17.10 3.61
C LYS A 100 9.66 16.39 2.33
N VAL A 101 9.16 15.15 2.43
CA VAL A 101 8.65 14.41 1.27
C VAL A 101 7.50 15.16 0.62
N PHE A 102 6.51 15.61 1.41
CA PHE A 102 5.39 16.38 0.88
C PHE A 102 5.86 17.61 0.11
N HIS A 103 6.76 18.42 0.66
CA HIS A 103 7.30 19.59 -0.02
C HIS A 103 8.15 19.25 -1.25
N ALA A 104 8.85 18.11 -1.25
CA ALA A 104 9.61 17.66 -2.42
C ALA A 104 8.70 17.31 -3.60
N PHE A 105 7.47 16.84 -3.35
CA PHE A 105 6.50 16.48 -4.38
C PHE A 105 5.50 17.60 -4.72
N ASN A 106 5.25 18.54 -3.81
CA ASN A 106 4.43 19.73 -4.05
C ASN A 106 5.24 20.78 -4.84
N LYS A 107 5.36 20.56 -6.15
CA LYS A 107 6.21 21.36 -7.06
C LYS A 107 5.69 22.77 -7.26
N ASP A 108 4.37 22.91 -7.27
CA ASP A 108 3.70 24.19 -7.46
C ASP A 108 3.63 25.03 -6.17
N LYS A 109 4.06 24.49 -5.03
CA LYS A 109 4.01 25.13 -3.71
C LYS A 109 2.59 25.58 -3.32
N SER A 110 1.57 24.91 -3.83
CA SER A 110 0.16 25.20 -3.53
C SER A 110 -0.26 24.86 -2.10
N GLY A 111 0.55 24.06 -1.38
CA GLY A 111 0.22 23.58 -0.03
C GLY A 111 -0.63 22.31 0.00
N ALA A 112 -1.01 21.77 -1.17
CA ALA A 112 -1.75 20.51 -1.31
C ALA A 112 -1.27 19.74 -2.54
N LEU A 113 -1.13 18.42 -2.45
CA LEU A 113 -0.70 17.59 -3.58
C LEU A 113 -1.87 17.39 -4.56
N SER A 114 -1.66 17.80 -5.79
CA SER A 114 -2.58 17.51 -6.90
C SER A 114 -2.49 16.03 -7.33
N LEU A 115 -3.50 15.55 -8.07
CA LEU A 115 -3.47 14.22 -8.70
C LEU A 115 -2.17 13.96 -9.48
N SER A 116 -1.64 14.98 -10.16
CA SER A 116 -0.41 14.85 -10.97
C SER A 116 0.85 14.65 -10.12
N GLU A 117 0.88 15.23 -8.93
CA GLU A 117 1.98 15.15 -7.97
C GLU A 117 1.91 13.83 -7.19
N VAL A 118 0.72 13.43 -6.74
CA VAL A 118 0.48 12.10 -6.17
C VAL A 118 0.85 11.01 -7.17
N LYS A 119 0.46 11.15 -8.44
CA LYS A 119 0.86 10.23 -9.51
C LYS A 119 2.38 10.14 -9.64
N SER A 120 3.07 11.27 -9.52
CA SER A 120 4.55 11.31 -9.58
C SER A 120 5.20 10.59 -8.40
N LEU A 121 4.66 10.74 -7.19
CA LEU A 121 5.08 10.00 -5.99
C LEU A 121 4.84 8.49 -6.14
N MET A 122 3.69 8.11 -6.71
CA MET A 122 3.30 6.70 -6.87
C MET A 122 4.04 5.96 -8.00
N LYS A 123 4.85 6.65 -8.82
CA LYS A 123 5.60 6.01 -9.93
C LYS A 123 6.50 4.87 -9.46
N GLN A 124 7.12 4.98 -8.29
CA GLN A 124 8.06 3.97 -7.76
C GLN A 124 7.37 2.66 -7.37
N VAL A 125 6.10 2.73 -6.94
CA VAL A 125 5.31 1.53 -6.56
C VAL A 125 4.49 0.98 -7.74
N SER A 126 4.71 1.52 -8.94
CA SER A 126 4.12 1.08 -10.21
C SER A 126 2.58 1.00 -10.20
N LEU A 127 1.82 1.74 -9.38
CA LEU A 127 0.35 1.68 -9.32
C LEU A 127 -0.31 2.12 -10.67
N PRO A 128 -1.41 1.48 -11.16
CA PRO A 128 -2.01 1.89 -12.43
C PRO A 128 -2.67 3.26 -12.27
N GLU A 129 -2.72 4.03 -13.35
CA GLU A 129 -3.26 5.40 -13.29
C GLU A 129 -4.71 5.45 -12.81
N CYS A 130 -5.54 4.47 -13.19
CA CYS A 130 -6.92 4.36 -12.74
C CYS A 130 -7.04 4.21 -11.21
N GLU A 131 -6.10 3.52 -10.57
CA GLU A 131 -6.09 3.34 -9.11
C GLU A 131 -5.48 4.53 -8.38
N VAL A 132 -4.68 5.37 -9.04
CA VAL A 132 -4.15 6.60 -8.43
C VAL A 132 -5.30 7.59 -8.17
N GLY A 133 -6.29 7.67 -9.08
CA GLY A 133 -7.48 8.48 -8.85
C GLY A 133 -8.32 7.99 -7.67
N GLU A 134 -8.52 6.67 -7.56
CA GLU A 134 -9.23 6.08 -6.43
C GLU A 134 -8.44 6.19 -5.12
N LEU A 135 -7.11 6.13 -5.18
CA LEU A 135 -6.24 6.43 -4.05
C LEU A 135 -6.43 7.88 -3.61
N LEU A 136 -6.42 8.83 -4.54
CA LEU A 136 -6.61 10.25 -4.23
C LEU A 136 -7.91 10.43 -3.45
N LYS A 137 -9.03 9.92 -3.97
CA LYS A 137 -10.34 9.95 -3.28
C LYS A 137 -10.31 9.32 -1.88
N SER A 138 -9.49 8.30 -1.67
CA SER A 138 -9.37 7.65 -0.35
C SER A 138 -8.52 8.43 0.66
N LEU A 139 -7.75 9.42 0.18
CA LEU A 139 -6.88 10.30 0.96
C LEU A 139 -7.52 11.68 1.20
N ASP A 140 -8.16 12.20 0.17
CA ASP A 140 -8.90 13.45 0.09
C ASP A 140 -10.22 13.32 0.87
N LEU A 141 -10.25 13.87 2.09
CA LEU A 141 -11.38 13.74 3.02
C LEU A 141 -12.41 14.86 2.85
N ASP A 142 -11.98 16.02 2.34
CA ASP A 142 -12.87 17.14 2.06
C ASP A 142 -13.36 17.20 0.60
N GLU A 143 -12.90 16.26 -0.22
CA GLU A 143 -13.27 16.05 -1.62
C GLU A 143 -12.93 17.26 -2.52
N ASP A 144 -11.87 18.00 -2.19
CA ASP A 144 -11.42 19.17 -2.94
C ASP A 144 -10.57 18.82 -4.18
N GLY A 145 -10.26 17.53 -4.36
CA GLY A 145 -9.45 17.00 -5.45
C GLY A 145 -7.95 17.11 -5.22
N LYS A 146 -7.50 17.42 -4.00
CA LYS A 146 -6.11 17.56 -3.59
C LYS A 146 -5.89 16.84 -2.26
N VAL A 147 -4.63 16.72 -1.86
CA VAL A 147 -4.26 16.14 -0.57
C VAL A 147 -3.44 17.14 0.20
N THR A 148 -4.03 17.71 1.24
CA THR A 148 -3.37 18.63 2.16
C THR A 148 -2.30 17.91 3.01
N MET A 149 -1.42 18.68 3.66
CA MET A 149 -0.42 18.13 4.58
C MET A 149 -1.07 17.31 5.70
N ASP A 150 -2.21 17.77 6.24
CA ASP A 150 -2.88 17.10 7.34
C ASP A 150 -3.48 15.75 6.92
N GLU A 151 -4.09 15.69 5.73
CA GLU A 151 -4.58 14.44 5.14
C GLU A 151 -3.44 13.48 4.83
N PHE A 152 -2.35 13.99 4.26
CA PHE A 152 -1.14 13.22 3.99
C PHE A 152 -0.59 12.57 5.27
N GLN A 153 -0.46 13.34 6.36
CA GLN A 153 0.03 12.84 7.64
C GLN A 153 -0.95 11.87 8.31
N ARG A 154 -2.26 12.05 8.11
CA ARG A 154 -3.28 11.20 8.72
C ARG A 154 -3.15 9.73 8.31
N VAL A 155 -2.67 9.46 7.09
CA VAL A 155 -2.39 8.10 6.60
C VAL A 155 -1.38 7.35 7.46
N PHE A 156 -0.48 8.07 8.14
CA PHE A 156 0.58 7.50 8.97
C PHE A 156 0.26 7.51 10.46
N LYS A 157 -0.82 8.20 10.88
CA LYS A 157 -1.27 8.28 12.28
C LYS A 157 -2.21 7.15 12.72
N GLN A 158 -2.65 6.28 11.80
CA GLN A 158 -3.59 5.17 12.07
C GLN A 158 -2.91 3.82 12.37
N ILE A 159 -1.75 3.82 13.03
CA ILE A 159 -1.12 2.60 13.56
C ILE A 159 -1.29 2.58 15.08
#